data_AF-A0A662I1R1-F1
#
_entry.id   AF-A0A662I1R1-F1
#
_cell.length_a   1.000
_cell.length_b   1.000
_cell.length_c   1.000
_cell.angle_alpha   90.00
_cell.angle_beta   90.00
_cell.angle_gamma   90.00
#
_symmetry.space_group_name_H-M   'P 1'
#
loop_
_entity.id
_entity.type
_entity.pdbx_description
1 polymer ?
#
loop_
_entity_poly.entity_id
_entity_poly.type
_entity_poly.pdbx_seq_one_letter_code
_entity_poly.pdbx_strand_id
1 'polypeptide(L)'
;MYDKILVEKCRARYVLPQWSELCDDFRQLDPRHNIPLFQKYLETKFDLYHMGMPWVRDTAFIAKNYHNVYLNLCWSHIVSSHMTVSGLLEYFDIVPVNKIIAFGGDYTVYSLEKNCKSLKNS
;
A
#
# COMPACT_ATOMS: atom_id res chain seq x y z
N MET A 1 -8.28 -5.57 21.87
CA MET A 1 -7.42 -4.36 21.91
C MET A 1 -7.25 -3.77 20.52
N TYR A 2 -6.90 -4.58 19.51
CA TYR A 2 -6.84 -4.17 18.10
C TYR A 2 -8.13 -3.54 17.57
N ASP A 3 -9.31 -4.07 17.90
CA ASP A 3 -10.59 -3.53 17.43
C ASP A 3 -10.85 -2.08 17.88
N LYS A 4 -10.45 -1.68 19.10
CA LYS A 4 -10.63 -0.29 19.56
C LYS A 4 -9.65 0.66 18.87
N ILE A 5 -8.40 0.24 18.70
CA ILE A 5 -7.38 0.99 17.95
C ILE A 5 -7.78 1.09 16.47
N LEU A 6 -8.33 0.02 15.90
CA LEU A 6 -8.89 -0.02 14.56
C LEU A 6 -10.09 0.92 14.41
N VAL A 7 -11.02 0.95 15.37
CA VAL A 7 -12.16 1.87 15.33
C VAL A 7 -11.71 3.34 15.43
N GLU A 8 -10.72 3.67 16.27
CA GLU A 8 -10.17 5.02 16.34
C GLU A 8 -9.41 5.43 15.07
N LYS A 9 -8.57 4.53 14.53
CA LYS A 9 -7.82 4.78 13.29
C LYS A 9 -8.71 4.75 12.03
N CYS A 10 -9.83 4.02 12.03
CA CYS A 10 -10.84 4.02 10.96
C CYS A 10 -11.54 5.39 10.83
N ARG A 11 -11.61 6.18 11.90
CA ARG A 11 -12.04 7.59 11.82
C ARG A 11 -10.98 8.51 11.22
N ALA A 12 -9.71 8.10 11.23
CA ALA A 12 -8.58 8.94 10.85
C ALA A 12 -8.08 8.75 9.41
N ARG A 13 -8.80 7.97 8.57
CA ARG A 13 -8.30 7.39 7.30
C ARG A 13 -7.29 6.28 7.64
N TYR A 14 -7.66 5.02 7.37
CA TYR A 14 -6.77 3.92 7.70
C TYR A 14 -5.65 3.87 6.67
N VAL A 15 -4.52 4.41 7.07
CA VAL A 15 -3.22 4.16 6.45
C VAL A 15 -2.78 2.80 6.95
N LEU A 16 -2.60 1.82 6.06
CA LEU A 16 -1.79 0.65 6.39
C LEU A 16 -0.34 1.02 6.09
N PRO A 17 0.46 1.47 7.09
CA PRO A 17 1.85 1.83 6.86
C PRO A 17 2.65 0.56 6.55
N GLN A 18 2.76 0.24 5.28
CA GLN A 18 3.52 -0.91 4.79
C GLN A 18 5.05 -0.68 4.84
N TRP A 19 5.51 0.43 5.43
CA TRP A 19 6.94 0.78 5.58
C TRP A 19 7.69 -0.04 6.63
N SER A 20 7.02 -0.63 7.65
CA SER A 20 7.71 -1.56 8.57
C SER A 20 7.86 -2.98 8.00
N GLU A 21 7.27 -3.24 6.82
CA GLU A 21 6.88 -4.58 6.39
C GLU A 21 7.79 -5.22 5.33
N LEU A 22 8.72 -4.45 4.74
CA LEU A 22 9.69 -5.00 3.77
C LEU A 22 10.72 -5.94 4.43
N CYS A 23 10.82 -5.93 5.77
CA CYS A 23 11.70 -6.77 6.57
C CYS A 23 10.96 -7.84 7.41
N ASP A 24 9.63 -7.89 7.38
CA ASP A 24 8.82 -8.88 8.10
C ASP A 24 8.36 -10.02 7.16
N ASP A 25 7.78 -11.10 7.72
CA ASP A 25 7.23 -12.20 6.93
C ASP A 25 6.05 -11.72 6.07
N PHE A 26 6.32 -11.54 4.77
CA PHE A 26 5.33 -11.07 3.80
C PHE A 26 4.00 -11.84 3.88
N ARG A 27 4.01 -13.14 4.21
CA ARG A 27 2.76 -13.93 4.27
C ARG A 27 1.73 -13.41 5.27
N GLN A 28 2.16 -12.67 6.29
CA GLN A 28 1.26 -12.08 7.29
C GLN A 28 0.64 -10.75 6.82
N LEU A 29 1.18 -10.18 5.76
CA LEU A 29 0.95 -8.81 5.30
C LEU A 29 0.10 -8.77 4.03
N ASP A 30 -0.51 -9.90 3.68
CA ASP A 30 -1.38 -10.04 2.53
C ASP A 30 -2.60 -9.10 2.66
N PRO A 31 -2.84 -8.21 1.67
CA PRO A 31 -3.92 -7.22 1.72
C PRO A 31 -5.31 -7.86 1.81
N ARG A 32 -5.45 -9.13 1.40
CA ARG A 32 -6.72 -9.87 1.43
C ARG A 32 -7.18 -10.14 2.86
N HIS A 33 -6.27 -10.19 3.83
CA HIS A 33 -6.63 -10.32 5.25
C HIS A 33 -7.47 -9.13 5.76
N ASN A 34 -7.41 -7.99 5.08
CA ASN A 34 -8.15 -6.77 5.45
C ASN A 34 -9.54 -6.68 4.81
N ILE A 35 -9.92 -7.60 3.91
CA ILE A 35 -11.23 -7.61 3.25
C ILE A 35 -12.41 -7.52 4.23
N PRO A 36 -12.44 -8.29 5.35
CA PRO A 36 -13.52 -8.17 6.33
C PRO A 36 -13.64 -6.77 6.93
N LEU A 37 -12.54 -6.01 7.03
CA LEU A 37 -12.55 -4.64 7.54
C LEU A 37 -13.14 -3.66 6.52
N PHE A 38 -12.82 -3.82 5.24
CA PHE A 38 -13.38 -2.97 4.17
C PHE A 38 -14.90 -3.11 4.09
N GLN A 39 -15.42 -4.32 4.30
CA GLN A 39 -16.85 -4.62 4.33
C GLN A 39 -17.53 -4.09 5.61
N LYS A 40 -16.84 -4.19 6.76
CA LYS A 40 -17.39 -3.75 8.06
C LYS A 40 -17.48 -2.23 8.18
N TYR A 41 -16.52 -1.49 7.61
CA TYR A 41 -16.42 -0.04 7.76
C TYR A 41 -16.56 0.69 6.42
N LEU A 42 -17.78 0.69 5.87
CA LEU A 42 -18.07 1.29 4.54
C LEU A 42 -17.79 2.80 4.47
N GLU A 43 -18.01 3.53 5.57
CA GLU A 43 -17.78 4.98 5.65
C GLU A 43 -16.29 5.36 5.82
N THR A 44 -15.43 4.38 6.11
CA THR A 44 -13.99 4.61 6.32
C THR A 44 -13.24 4.47 5.00
N LYS A 45 -12.48 5.50 4.64
CA LYS A 45 -11.54 5.43 3.51
C LYS A 45 -10.25 4.72 3.95
N PHE A 46 -9.93 3.65 3.23
CA PHE A 46 -8.73 2.84 3.41
C PHE A 46 -7.73 3.14 2.29
N ASP A 47 -6.51 3.50 2.66
CA ASP A 47 -5.42 3.74 1.72
C ASP A 47 -4.43 2.57 1.78
N LEU A 48 -4.30 1.83 0.68
CA LEU A 48 -3.33 0.73 0.53
C LEU A 48 -2.00 1.29 0.04
N TYR A 49 -0.97 1.26 0.88
CA TYR A 49 0.35 1.80 0.57
C TYR A 49 1.19 0.88 -0.31
N HIS A 50 2.21 1.45 -0.95
CA HIS A 50 3.19 0.74 -1.79
C HIS A 50 2.58 -0.15 -2.85
N MET A 51 1.37 0.19 -3.33
CA MET A 51 0.63 -0.67 -4.26
C MET A 51 0.37 -2.09 -3.71
N GLY A 52 0.45 -2.30 -2.39
CA GLY A 52 0.34 -3.62 -1.76
C GLY A 52 1.41 -4.61 -2.21
N MET A 53 2.61 -4.16 -2.57
CA MET A 53 3.68 -5.04 -3.05
C MET A 53 3.96 -6.19 -2.06
N PRO A 54 4.11 -7.45 -2.54
CA PRO A 54 4.12 -7.87 -3.94
C PRO A 54 2.73 -8.13 -4.59
N TRP A 55 1.62 -7.99 -3.87
CA TRP A 55 0.24 -8.25 -4.33
C TRP A 55 -0.40 -7.09 -5.10
N VAL A 56 0.35 -6.51 -6.04
CA VAL A 56 -0.09 -5.35 -6.84
C VAL A 56 -1.44 -5.61 -7.50
N ARG A 57 -1.61 -6.77 -8.14
CA ARG A 57 -2.85 -7.13 -8.85
C ARG A 57 -4.01 -7.39 -7.90
N ASP A 58 -3.78 -8.07 -6.78
CA ASP A 58 -4.84 -8.30 -5.78
C ASP A 58 -5.37 -6.97 -5.26
N THR A 59 -4.49 -6.01 -4.95
CA THR A 59 -4.94 -4.69 -4.48
C THR A 59 -5.70 -3.91 -5.56
N ALA A 60 -5.34 -4.03 -6.85
CA ALA A 60 -6.13 -3.47 -7.94
C ALA A 60 -7.58 -3.98 -7.92
N PHE A 61 -7.76 -5.30 -7.79
CA PHE A 61 -9.10 -5.89 -7.73
C PHE A 61 -9.83 -5.55 -6.43
N ILE A 62 -9.14 -5.46 -5.29
CA ILE A 62 -9.74 -4.99 -4.05
C ILE A 62 -10.25 -3.55 -4.24
N ALA A 63 -9.42 -2.63 -4.70
CA ALA A 63 -9.82 -1.24 -4.94
C ALA A 63 -10.89 -1.10 -6.02
N LYS A 64 -10.95 -2.01 -6.99
CA LYS A 64 -12.06 -2.08 -7.96
C LYS A 64 -13.38 -2.42 -7.27
N ASN A 65 -13.38 -3.43 -6.41
CA ASN A 65 -14.59 -3.98 -5.78
C ASN A 65 -15.09 -3.16 -4.58
N TYR A 66 -14.21 -2.48 -3.86
CA TYR A 66 -14.55 -1.73 -2.65
C TYR A 66 -14.47 -0.22 -2.88
N HIS A 67 -15.61 0.48 -2.76
CA HIS A 67 -15.71 1.92 -3.01
C HIS A 67 -14.85 2.76 -2.04
N ASN A 68 -14.63 2.23 -0.85
CA ASN A 68 -13.93 2.86 0.26
C ASN A 68 -12.43 2.51 0.31
N VAL A 69 -11.90 1.83 -0.71
CA VAL A 69 -10.48 1.46 -0.81
C VAL A 69 -9.79 2.23 -1.94
N TYR A 70 -8.63 2.79 -1.63
CA TYR A 70 -7.80 3.62 -2.48
C TYR A 70 -6.39 3.05 -2.58
N LEU A 71 -5.74 3.23 -3.74
CA LEU A 71 -4.39 2.74 -4.02
C LEU A 71 -3.40 3.88 -3.88
N ASN A 72 -2.44 3.75 -2.98
CA ASN A 72 -1.45 4.76 -2.70
C ASN A 72 -0.05 4.32 -3.16
N LEU A 73 0.51 5.05 -4.13
CA LEU A 73 1.83 4.78 -4.71
C LEU A 73 2.99 5.40 -3.91
N CYS A 74 2.70 6.00 -2.74
CA CYS A 74 3.69 6.54 -1.80
C CYS A 74 4.91 5.62 -1.72
N TRP A 75 6.10 6.16 -1.99
CA TRP A 75 7.40 5.46 -2.06
C TRP A 75 7.52 4.16 -2.91
N SER A 76 6.51 3.74 -3.67
CA SER A 76 6.57 2.50 -4.48
C SER A 76 7.76 2.50 -5.45
N HIS A 77 8.05 3.67 -6.01
CA HIS A 77 9.17 3.90 -6.94
C HIS A 77 10.54 3.71 -6.30
N ILE A 78 10.67 3.89 -4.98
CA ILE A 78 11.92 3.60 -4.25
C ILE A 78 12.06 2.10 -3.99
N VAL A 79 10.95 1.42 -3.68
CA VAL A 79 10.96 -0.03 -3.45
C VAL A 79 11.29 -0.77 -4.75
N SER A 80 10.59 -0.44 -5.84
CA SER A 80 10.87 -0.96 -7.18
C SER A 80 10.24 -0.07 -8.23
N SER A 81 11.07 0.65 -8.97
CA SER A 81 10.65 1.48 -10.10
C SER A 81 9.97 0.66 -11.20
N HIS A 82 10.49 -0.54 -11.49
CA HIS A 82 9.93 -1.42 -12.52
C HIS A 82 8.53 -1.95 -12.15
N MET A 83 8.34 -2.42 -10.92
CA MET A 83 7.02 -2.86 -10.44
C MET A 83 6.03 -1.70 -10.38
N THR A 84 6.51 -0.51 -10.03
CA THR A 84 5.67 0.69 -9.98
C THR A 84 5.16 1.06 -11.37
N VAL A 85 6.03 1.10 -12.39
CA VAL A 85 5.63 1.43 -13.75
C VAL A 85 4.67 0.39 -14.32
N SER A 86 5.02 -0.90 -14.22
CA SER A 86 4.16 -1.98 -14.72
C SER A 86 2.81 -2.03 -13.99
N GLY A 87 2.81 -1.94 -12.66
CA GLY A 87 1.59 -1.95 -11.87
C GLY A 87 0.71 -0.72 -12.10
N LEU A 88 1.28 0.47 -12.31
CA LEU A 88 0.50 1.69 -12.57
C LEU A 88 -0.22 1.60 -13.92
N LEU A 89 0.42 1.03 -14.94
CA LEU A 89 -0.23 0.74 -16.22
C LEU A 89 -1.44 -0.19 -16.02
N GLU A 90 -1.27 -1.27 -15.27
CA GLU A 90 -2.37 -2.19 -14.96
C GLU A 90 -3.48 -1.50 -14.14
N TYR A 91 -3.14 -0.57 -13.25
CA TYR A 91 -4.13 0.17 -12.47
C TYR A 91 -5.00 1.07 -13.35
N PHE A 92 -4.41 1.72 -14.35
CA PHE A 92 -5.19 2.54 -15.28
C PHE A 92 -6.25 1.75 -16.05
N ASP A 93 -5.99 0.47 -16.32
CA ASP A 93 -6.95 -0.42 -16.99
C ASP A 93 -8.02 -0.97 -16.03
N ILE A 94 -7.67 -1.21 -14.77
CA ILE A 94 -8.51 -1.97 -13.83
C ILE A 94 -9.38 -1.07 -12.96
N VAL A 95 -8.84 0.04 -12.46
CA VAL A 95 -9.48 0.89 -11.45
C VAL A 95 -9.75 2.32 -11.96
N PRO A 96 -10.84 2.96 -11.49
CA PRO A 96 -11.05 4.38 -11.74
C PRO A 96 -9.87 5.23 -11.25
N VAL A 97 -9.41 6.17 -12.07
CA VAL A 97 -8.23 7.03 -11.79
C VAL A 97 -8.38 7.81 -10.49
N ASN A 98 -9.60 8.19 -10.10
CA ASN A 98 -9.87 8.89 -8.84
C ASN A 98 -9.60 8.06 -7.58
N LYS A 99 -9.35 6.75 -7.71
CA LYS A 99 -8.93 5.88 -6.61
C LYS A 99 -7.41 5.75 -6.48
N ILE A 100 -6.65 6.30 -7.43
CA ILE A 100 -5.20 6.25 -7.43
C ILE A 100 -4.66 7.53 -6.78
N ILE A 101 -4.09 7.37 -5.60
CA ILE A 101 -3.25 8.37 -4.94
C ILE A 101 -1.84 8.10 -5.44
N ALA A 102 -1.30 8.99 -6.27
CA ALA A 102 -0.04 8.80 -6.97
C ALA A 102 1.18 8.85 -6.01
N PHE A 103 2.21 9.62 -6.37
CA PHE A 103 3.46 9.60 -5.62
C PHE A 103 3.40 10.49 -4.38
N GLY A 104 4.04 10.02 -3.31
CA GLY A 104 4.24 10.72 -2.06
C GLY A 104 5.49 10.21 -1.36
N GLY A 105 6.11 11.05 -0.54
CA GLY A 105 7.24 10.66 0.28
C GLY A 105 7.59 11.72 1.31
N ASP A 106 7.84 11.30 2.53
CA ASP A 106 8.32 12.10 3.64
C ASP A 106 9.86 12.12 3.63
N TYR A 107 10.41 12.70 2.56
CA TYR A 107 11.85 12.93 2.47
C TYR A 107 12.20 14.29 3.06
N THR A 108 13.01 14.30 4.10
CA THR A 108 13.67 15.52 4.61
C THR A 108 14.99 15.81 3.89
N VAL A 109 15.48 14.87 3.08
CA VAL A 109 16.77 14.92 2.37
C VAL A 109 16.62 14.25 1.00
N TYR A 110 17.27 14.78 -0.04
CA TYR A 110 17.23 14.25 -1.41
C TYR A 110 17.53 12.74 -1.45
N SER A 111 16.56 11.94 -1.89
CA SER A 111 16.64 10.48 -1.92
C SER A 111 17.55 10.00 -3.06
N LEU A 112 18.79 9.65 -2.71
CA LEU A 112 19.63 8.79 -3.54
C LEU A 112 19.18 7.33 -3.37
N GLU A 113 19.10 6.61 -4.49
CA GLU A 113 18.73 5.19 -4.55
C GLU A 113 19.56 4.37 -3.53
N LYS A 114 18.89 3.85 -2.49
CA LYS A 114 19.50 2.86 -1.60
C LYS A 114 19.55 1.53 -2.35
N ASN A 115 20.64 1.30 -3.08
CA ASN A 115 21.03 -0.04 -3.49
C ASN A 115 21.26 -0.89 -2.23
N CYS A 116 20.50 -1.97 -2.06
CA CYS A 116 20.77 -3.01 -1.07
C CYS A 116 22.10 -3.71 -1.40
N LYS A 117 23.23 -3.09 -1.05
CA LYS A 117 24.49 -3.83 -0.85
C LYS A 117 24.50 -4.33 0.59
N SER A 118 23.96 -5.53 0.78
CA SER A 118 24.16 -6.28 2.02
C SER A 118 25.66 -6.53 2.21
N LEU A 119 26.13 -6.08 3.36
CA LEU A 119 27.45 -6.29 3.93
C LEU A 119 27.78 -7.79 3.96
N LYS A 120 28.82 -8.21 3.26
CA LYS A 120 29.55 -9.43 3.62
C LYS A 120 30.71 -9.02 4.52
N ASN A 121 30.62 -9.51 5.76
CA ASN A 121 31.56 -9.36 6.87
C ASN A 121 33.03 -9.54 6.46
N SER A 122 33.91 -8.67 6.97
CA SER A 122 35.30 -9.00 7.31
C SER A 122 35.49 -8.84 8.81
#